data_AF-A0A9E4YYH3-F1
#
_entry.id   AF-A0A9E4YYH3-F1
#
_cell.length_a   1.000
_cell.length_b   1.000
_cell.length_c   1.000
_cell.angle_alpha   90.00
_cell.angle_beta   90.00
_cell.angle_gamma   90.00
#
_symmetry.space_group_name_H-M   'P 1'
#
loop_
_entity.id
_entity.type
_entity.pdbx_description
1 polymer ?
#
loop_
_entity_poly.entity_id
_entity_poly.type
_entity_poly.pdbx_seq_one_letter_code
_entity_poly.pdbx_strand_id
1 'polypeptide(L)' 'MKPISIYVLALLVLLSLALIGCGGSSNAEKHVAGGVELQEQGRVEAAIAEYDEAISLDSEYA' A
#
# COMPACT_ATOMS: atom_id res chain seq x y z
N MET A 1 -42.11 -9.67 -8.90
CA MET A 1 -40.70 -9.44 -9.30
C MET A 1 -39.85 -9.74 -8.08
N LYS A 2 -38.95 -10.72 -8.15
CA LYS A 2 -38.47 -11.47 -6.99
C LYS A 2 -37.42 -10.67 -6.20
N PRO A 3 -37.52 -10.59 -4.85
CA PRO A 3 -36.57 -9.86 -3.99
C PRO A 3 -35.14 -10.41 -4.12
N ILE A 4 -35.00 -11.63 -4.62
CA ILE A 4 -33.75 -12.27 -5.04
C ILE A 4 -32.89 -11.35 -5.92
N SER A 5 -33.49 -10.61 -6.85
CA SER A 5 -32.72 -9.70 -7.71
C SER A 5 -32.12 -8.52 -6.94
N ILE A 6 -32.79 -8.08 -5.87
CA ILE A 6 -32.34 -7.00 -4.99
C ILE A 6 -31.19 -7.48 -4.09
N TYR A 7 -31.28 -8.71 -3.58
CA TYR A 7 -30.21 -9.30 -2.78
C TYR A 7 -28.97 -9.58 -3.61
N VAL A 8 -29.11 -10.06 -4.86
CA VAL A 8 -27.99 -10.28 -5.77
C VAL A 8 -27.28 -8.94 -6.10
N LEU A 9 -28.04 -7.89 -6.39
CA LEU A 9 -27.49 -6.55 -6.60
C LEU A 9 -26.78 -6.01 -5.36
N ALA A 10 -27.38 -6.15 -4.16
CA ALA A 10 -26.77 -5.72 -2.91
C ALA A 10 -25.47 -6.47 -2.61
N LEU A 11 -25.42 -7.78 -2.87
CA LEU A 11 -24.25 -8.64 -2.63
C LEU A 11 -23.11 -8.29 -3.60
N LEU A 12 -23.43 -8.02 -4.88
CA LEU A 12 -22.44 -7.56 -5.87
C LEU A 12 -21.84 -6.19 -5.52
N VAL A 13 -22.64 -5.27 -5.00
CA VAL A 13 -22.16 -3.95 -4.55
C VAL A 13 -21.27 -4.08 -3.30
N LEU A 14 -21.62 -4.94 -2.34
CA LEU A 14 -20.79 -5.17 -1.16
C LEU A 14 -19.42 -5.78 -1.53
N LEU A 15 -19.39 -6.69 -2.50
CA LEU A 15 -18.16 -7.30 -2.98
C LEU A 15 -17.22 -6.30 -3.69
N SER A 16 -17.77 -5.36 -4.46
CA SER A 16 -16.96 -4.33 -5.12
C SER A 16 -16.36 -3.33 -4.13
N LEU A 17 -17.04 -3.02 -3.02
CA LEU A 17 -16.48 -2.16 -1.96
C LEU A 17 -15.29 -2.81 -1.23
N ALA A 18 -15.31 -4.13 -1.07
CA ALA A 18 -14.21 -4.86 -0.41
C ALA A 18 -12.90 -4.83 -1.23
N LEU A 19 -12.99 -4.68 -2.55
CA LEU A 19 -11.84 -4.59 -3.46
C LEU A 19 -11.16 -3.21 -3.45
N ILE A 20 -11.79 -2.19 -2.84
CA ILE A 20 -11.26 -0.80 -2.79
C ILE A 20 -10.36 -0.59 -1.55
N GLY A 21 -10.34 -1.54 -0.61
CA GLY A 21 -9.62 -1.41 0.66
C GLY A 21 -8.25 -2.07 0.67
N CYS A 22 -7.24 -1.51 -0.02
CA CYS A 22 -5.82 -1.66 0.35
C CYS A 22 -4.88 -0.67 -0.38
N GLY A 23 -5.32 0.58 -0.58
CA GLY A 23 -4.53 1.62 -1.27
C GLY A 23 -3.96 2.69 -0.34
N GLY A 24 -3.67 2.36 0.92
CA GLY A 24 -3.06 3.30 1.86
C GLY A 24 -1.55 3.16 1.81
N SER A 25 -0.83 4.18 1.29
CA SER A 25 0.64 4.19 1.31
C SER A 25 1.14 3.89 2.72
N SER A 26 1.68 2.69 2.89
CA SER A 26 2.29 2.23 4.12
C SER A 26 3.41 3.19 4.50
N ASN A 27 3.69 3.30 5.79
CA ASN A 27 4.84 4.08 6.24
C ASN A 27 6.14 3.51 5.62
N ALA A 28 6.22 2.19 5.42
CA ALA A 28 7.33 1.55 4.72
C ALA A 28 7.50 2.08 3.28
N GLU A 29 6.42 2.22 2.51
CA GLU A 29 6.46 2.76 1.13
C GLU A 29 7.01 4.19 1.09
N LYS A 30 6.71 5.02 2.10
CA LYS A 30 7.24 6.38 2.18
C LYS A 30 8.74 6.40 2.42
N HIS A 31 9.22 5.51 3.30
CA HIS A 31 10.64 5.35 3.56
C HIS A 31 11.37 4.85 2.30
N VAL A 32 10.79 3.92 1.55
CA VAL A 32 11.34 3.51 0.24
C VAL A 32 11.42 4.69 -0.74
N ALA A 33 10.35 5.48 -0.86
CA ALA A 33 10.34 6.65 -1.75
C ALA A 33 11.41 7.68 -1.37
N GLY A 34 11.56 7.96 -0.07
CA GLY A 34 12.61 8.83 0.46
C GLY A 34 14.01 8.29 0.19
N GLY A 35 14.22 6.99 0.34
CA GLY A 35 15.46 6.31 0.01
C GLY A 35 15.84 6.48 -1.48
N VAL A 36 14.87 6.34 -2.38
CA VAL A 36 15.07 6.53 -3.82
C VAL A 36 15.49 7.98 -4.12
N GLU A 37 14.78 8.98 -3.58
CA GLU A 37 15.13 10.39 -3.79
C GLU A 37 16.54 10.72 -3.28
N LEU A 38 16.94 10.17 -2.13
CA LEU A 38 18.27 10.38 -1.55
C LEU A 38 19.36 9.70 -2.39
N GLN A 39 19.09 8.52 -2.93
CA GLN A 39 19.99 7.81 -3.82
C GLN A 39 20.22 8.59 -5.12
N GLU A 40 19.16 9.15 -5.72
CA GLU A 40 19.27 10.00 -6.92
C GLU A 40 20.08 11.27 -6.65
N GLN A 41 20.04 11.79 -5.43
CA GLN A 41 20.89 12.91 -4.98
C GLN A 41 22.34 12.50 -4.67
N GLY A 42 22.68 11.22 -4.78
CA GLY A 42 24.00 10.67 -4.41
C GLY A 42 24.23 10.55 -2.90
N ARG A 43 23.21 10.78 -2.07
CA ARG A 43 23.25 10.69 -0.61
C ARG A 43 23.01 9.26 -0.15
N VAL A 44 23.86 8.34 -0.60
CA VAL A 44 23.68 6.88 -0.45
C VAL A 44 23.54 6.46 1.02
N GLU A 45 24.31 7.04 1.94
CA GLU A 45 24.22 6.70 3.38
C GLU A 45 22.85 7.03 3.97
N ALA A 46 22.27 8.17 3.58
CA ALA A 46 20.94 8.56 4.04
C ALA A 46 19.85 7.70 3.38
N ALA A 47 20.05 7.29 2.13
CA ALA A 47 19.15 6.37 1.45
C ALA A 47 19.10 5.00 2.15
N ILE A 48 20.24 4.46 2.57
CA ILE A 48 20.32 3.20 3.31
C ILE A 48 19.51 3.29 4.62
N ALA A 49 19.65 4.38 5.37
CA ALA A 49 18.90 4.56 6.60
C ALA A 49 17.38 4.59 6.37
N GLU A 50 16.91 5.21 5.28
CA GLU A 50 15.49 5.17 4.91
C GLU A 50 15.05 3.75 4.53
N TYR A 51 15.83 3.02 3.75
CA TYR A 51 15.50 1.63 3.41
C TYR A 51 15.49 0.70 4.64
N ASP A 52 16.40 0.91 5.60
CA ASP A 52 16.42 0.15 6.85
C ASP A 52 15.14 0.38 7.67
N GLU A 53 14.63 1.61 7.73
CA GLU A 53 13.33 1.91 8.35
C GLU A 53 12.17 1.26 7.60
N ALA A 54 12.20 1.24 6.26
CA ALA A 54 11.20 0.53 5.47
C ALA A 54 11.17 -0.96 5.80
N ILE A 55 12.34 -1.61 5.87
CA ILE A 55 12.50 -3.02 6.22
C ILE A 55 12.06 -3.29 7.66
N SER A 56 12.33 -2.38 8.60
CA SER A 56 11.91 -2.54 9.99
C SER A 56 10.39 -2.43 10.16
N LEU A 57 9.72 -1.66 9.32
CA LEU A 57 8.27 -1.50 9.34
C LEU A 57 7.56 -2.63 8.60
N ASP A 58 8.14 -3.10 7.51
CA ASP A 58 7.62 -4.19 6.70
C ASP A 58 8.78 -5.02 6.13
N SER A 59 8.89 -6.24 6.64
CA SER A 59 9.95 -7.18 6.25
C SER A 59 9.85 -7.64 4.79
N GLU A 60 8.76 -7.37 4.08
CA GLU A 60 8.67 -7.65 2.63
C GLU A 60 9.65 -6.81 1.80
N TYR A 61 10.20 -5.72 2.36
CA TYR A 61 11.18 -4.86 1.69
C TYR A 61 12.65 -5.28 1.90
N ALA A 62 12.92 -6.38 2.62
CA ALA A 62 14.27 -6.87 2.94
C ALA A 62 15.02 -7.51 1.76
#